data_AF-A0A969RBZ0-F1
#
_entry.id   AF-A0A969RBZ0-F1
#
_cell.length_a   1.000
_cell.length_b   1.000
_cell.length_c   1.000
_cell.angle_alpha   90.00
_cell.angle_beta   90.00
_cell.angle_gamma   90.00
#
_symmetry.space_group_name_H-M   'P 1'
#
loop_
_entity.id
_entity.type
_entity.pdbx_description
1 polymer ?
#
loop_
_entity_poly.entity_id
_entity_poly.type
_entity_poly.pdbx_seq_one_letter_code
_entity_poly.pdbx_strand_id
1 'polypeptide(L)' 'MNYQDIITLEPGKRSGKPCIRGMRITVYDVLSYLASGMTTEEILSDFPYLTRDDILACLSYAADREQKTLTIVA' A
#
# COMPACT_ATOMS: atom_id res chain seq x y z
N MET A 1 2.58 -11.28 -9.01
CA MET A 1 1.83 -10.02 -8.83
C MET A 1 2.84 -8.88 -8.95
N ASN A 2 2.68 -7.93 -9.87
CA ASN A 2 3.49 -6.71 -9.88
C ASN A 2 2.71 -5.62 -9.14
N TYR A 3 3.24 -5.09 -8.03
CA TYR A 3 2.53 -4.04 -7.28
C TYR A 3 2.40 -2.75 -8.10
N GLN A 4 3.23 -2.54 -9.12
CA GLN A 4 3.27 -1.31 -9.93
C GLN A 4 1.99 -1.08 -10.74
N ASP A 5 1.23 -2.13 -11.02
CA ASP A 5 -0.06 -2.04 -11.72
C ASP A 5 -1.19 -1.57 -10.79
N ILE A 6 -0.97 -1.62 -9.46
CA ILE A 6 -1.95 -1.29 -8.43
C ILE A 6 -1.56 -0.03 -7.67
N ILE A 7 -0.29 0.12 -7.29
CA ILE A 7 0.19 1.25 -6.49
C ILE A 7 0.63 2.39 -7.39
N THR A 8 -0.10 3.49 -7.34
CA THR A 8 0.17 4.70 -8.14
C THR A 8 0.80 5.80 -7.29
N LEU A 9 1.67 6.59 -7.91
CA LEU A 9 2.29 7.78 -7.35
C LEU A 9 1.86 8.98 -8.18
N GLU A 10 0.91 9.75 -7.66
CA GLU A 10 0.33 10.89 -8.38
C GLU A 10 0.68 12.21 -7.67
N PRO A 11 1.39 13.15 -8.35
CA PRO A 11 1.66 14.47 -7.80
C PRO A 11 0.37 15.16 -7.33
N GLY A 12 0.38 15.75 -6.13
CA GLY A 12 -0.77 16.45 -5.55
C GLY A 12 -1.85 15.53 -4.93
N LYS A 13 -1.90 14.24 -5.25
CA LYS A 13 -2.80 13.28 -4.58
C LYS A 13 -2.15 12.80 -3.28
N ARG A 14 -2.77 13.11 -2.14
CA ARG A 14 -2.23 12.79 -0.79
C ARG A 14 -0.75 13.18 -0.63
N SER A 15 -0.36 14.32 -1.20
CA SER A 15 1.04 14.81 -1.21
C SER A 15 2.03 13.87 -1.91
N GLY A 16 1.60 13.19 -2.98
CA GLY A 16 2.45 12.27 -3.75
C GLY A 16 2.71 10.93 -3.06
N LYS A 17 1.93 10.59 -2.03
CA LYS A 17 2.05 9.31 -1.34
C LYS A 17 1.61 8.15 -2.24
N PRO A 18 2.20 6.94 -2.11
CA PRO A 18 1.78 5.76 -2.86
C PRO A 18 0.33 5.40 -2.50
N CYS A 19 -0.55 5.37 -3.50
CA CYS A 19 -1.98 5.15 -3.35
C CYS A 19 -2.43 3.90 -4.12
N ILE A 20 -3.46 3.22 -3.62
CA ILE A 20 -4.05 2.04 -4.28
C ILE A 20 -4.93 2.52 -5.44
N ARG A 21 -4.70 2.06 -6.67
CA ARG A 21 -5.50 2.28 -7.89
C ARG A 21 -5.98 3.73 -8.09
N GLY A 22 -5.15 4.72 -7.74
CA GLY A 22 -5.51 6.14 -7.78
C GLY A 22 -6.60 6.56 -6.79
N MET A 23 -6.92 5.74 -5.79
CA MET A 23 -7.77 6.10 -4.66
C MET A 23 -7.04 7.03 -3.69
N ARG A 24 -7.74 7.50 -2.65
CA ARG A 24 -7.11 8.31 -1.57
C ARG A 24 -6.69 7.47 -0.36
N ILE A 25 -6.69 6.15 -0.50
CA ILE A 25 -6.11 5.20 0.46
C ILE A 25 -4.65 4.96 0.08
N THR A 26 -3.75 5.27 1.01
CA THR A 26 -2.32 5.12 0.81
C THR A 26 -1.83 3.75 1.28
N VAL A 27 -0.67 3.32 0.80
CA VAL A 27 0.03 2.14 1.32
C VAL A 27 0.25 2.26 2.83
N TYR A 28 0.55 3.47 3.32
CA TYR A 28 0.71 3.72 4.75
C TYR A 28 -0.58 3.45 5.53
N ASP A 29 -1.75 3.85 5.02
CA ASP A 29 -3.02 3.65 5.72
C ASP A 29 -3.27 2.13 5.93
N VAL A 30 -3.10 1.32 4.87
CA VAL A 30 -3.24 -0.15 4.97
C VAL A 30 -2.25 -0.77 5.94
N LEU A 31 -0.97 -0.39 5.87
CA LEU A 31 0.04 -0.88 6.81
C LEU A 31 -0.28 -0.47 8.25
N SER A 32 -0.82 0.73 8.47
CA SER A 32 -1.23 1.20 9.80
C SER A 32 -2.40 0.40 10.35
N TYR A 33 -3.38 0.03 9.51
CA TYR A 33 -4.50 -0.83 9.94
C TYR A 33 -4.01 -2.22 10.35
N LEU A 34 -3.16 -2.83 9.52
CA LEU A 34 -2.54 -4.11 9.86
C LEU A 34 -1.69 -4.02 11.15
N ALA A 35 -0.93 -2.93 11.32
CA ALA A 35 -0.13 -2.70 12.53
C ALA A 35 -0.99 -2.48 13.78
N SER A 36 -2.22 -1.96 13.64
CA SER A 36 -3.19 -1.89 14.75
C SER A 36 -3.84 -3.22 15.12
N GLY A 37 -3.54 -4.30 14.38
CA GLY A 37 -4.06 -5.64 14.61
C GLY A 37 -5.32 -5.98 13.81
N MET A 38 -5.75 -5.12 12.88
CA MET A 38 -6.86 -5.47 11.99
C MET A 38 -6.46 -6.59 11.04
N THR A 39 -7.39 -7.52 10.83
CA THR A 39 -7.28 -8.58 9.84
C THR A 39 -7.54 -8.06 8.43
N THR A 40 -7.11 -8.83 7.42
CA THR A 40 -7.42 -8.51 6.01
C THR A 40 -8.93 -8.45 5.78
N GLU A 41 -9.68 -9.35 6.40
CA GLU A 41 -11.13 -9.47 6.28
C GLU A 41 -11.85 -8.26 6.87
N GLU A 42 -11.41 -7.75 8.02
CA GLU A 42 -11.94 -6.52 8.62
C GLU A 42 -11.66 -5.30 7.74
N ILE A 43 -10.45 -5.18 7.20
CA ILE A 43 -10.10 -4.10 6.27
C ILE A 43 -10.99 -4.14 5.01
N LEU A 44 -11.24 -5.33 4.46
CA LEU A 44 -12.12 -5.50 3.29
C LEU A 44 -13.59 -5.24 3.63
N SER A 45 -14.02 -5.51 4.87
CA SER A 45 -15.36 -5.17 5.35
C SER A 45 -15.57 -3.66 5.46
N ASP A 46 -14.59 -2.94 6.02
CA ASP A 46 -14.66 -1.48 6.20
C ASP A 46 -14.44 -0.73 4.88
N PHE A 47 -13.68 -1.32 3.97
CA PHE A 47 -13.35 -0.77 2.65
C PHE A 47 -13.71 -1.78 1.54
N PRO A 48 -15.01 -1.98 1.24
CA PRO A 48 -15.49 -3.02 0.31
C PRO A 48 -15.06 -2.83 -1.15
N TYR A 49 -14.50 -1.67 -1.47
CA TYR A 49 -13.92 -1.36 -2.77
C TYR A 49 -12.46 -1.80 -2.88
N LEU A 50 -11.81 -2.17 -1.77
CA LEU A 50 -10.50 -2.81 -1.79
C LEU A 50 -10.65 -4.30 -2.11
N THR A 51 -9.57 -4.87 -2.61
CA THR A 51 -9.44 -6.29 -2.88
C THR A 51 -8.29 -6.87 -2.06
N ARG A 52 -8.28 -8.20 -1.87
CA ARG A 52 -7.13 -8.87 -1.23
C ARG A 52 -5.82 -8.57 -1.98
N ASP A 53 -5.90 -8.48 -3.30
CA ASP A 53 -4.79 -8.15 -4.17
C ASP A 53 -4.24 -6.74 -3.93
N ASP A 54 -5.10 -5.77 -3.61
CA ASP A 54 -4.68 -4.41 -3.22
C ASP A 54 -3.84 -4.44 -1.93
N ILE A 55 -4.26 -5.24 -0.93
CA ILE A 55 -3.55 -5.37 0.35
C ILE A 55 -2.20 -6.07 0.14
N LEU A 56 -2.15 -7.12 -0.67
CA LEU A 56 -0.90 -7.79 -1.03
C LEU A 56 0.05 -6.87 -1.81
N ALA A 57 -0.48 -6.02 -2.69
CA ALA A 57 0.31 -5.02 -3.40
C ALA A 57 0.91 -3.99 -2.45
N CYS A 58 0.17 -3.54 -1.42
CA CYS A 58 0.71 -2.67 -0.36
C CYS A 58 1.90 -3.31 0.38
N LEU A 59 1.77 -4.59 0.76
CA LEU A 59 2.84 -5.33 1.43
C LEU A 59 4.07 -5.52 0.51
N SER A 60 3.83 -5.88 -0.76
CA SER A 60 4.89 -6.06 -1.75
C SER A 60 5.64 -4.75 -2.04
N TYR A 61 4.91 -3.63 -2.18
CA TYR A 61 5.51 -2.30 -2.32
C TYR A 61 6.39 -1.96 -1.10
N ALA A 62 5.91 -2.25 0.12
CA ALA A 62 6.65 -1.96 1.34
C ALA A 62 7.95 -2.78 1.42
N ALA A 63 7.90 -4.08 1.10
CA ALA A 63 9.07 -4.95 1.08
C ALA A 63 10.13 -4.50 0.07
N ASP A 64 9.73 -4.17 -1.16
CA ASP A 64 10.65 -3.67 -2.19
C ASP A 64 11.24 -2.30 -1.83
N ARG A 65 10.44 -1.41 -1.22
CA ARG A 65 10.93 -0.11 -0.76
C ARG A 65 11.94 -0.25 0.38
N GLU A 66 11.72 -1.16 1.32
CA GLU A 66 12.70 -1.46 2.37
C GLU A 66 14.02 -1.91 1.74
N GLN A 67 13.98 -2.93 0.87
CA GLN A 67 15.17 -3.49 0.23
C GLN A 67 16.00 -2.42 -0.48
N LYS A 68 15.33 -1.50 -1.19
CA LYS A 68 15.98 -0.37 -1.88
C LYS A 68 16.59 0.66 -0.91
N THR A 69 15.99 0.85 0.26
CA THR A 69 16.50 1.78 1.29
C THR A 69 17.86 1.30 1.82
N LEU A 70 18.07 -0.01 1.95
CA LEU A 70 19.35 -0.59 2.39
C LEU A 70 20.48 -0.46 1.37
N THR A 71 20.18 -0.20 0.09
CA THR A 71 21.17 -0.22 -1.00
C THR A 71 21.92 1.12 -1.15
N ILE A 72 21.50 2.18 -0.46
CA ILE A 72 22.05 3.55 -0.64
C ILE A 72 23.36 3.78 0.14
N VAL A 73 23.87 2.77 0.88
CA VAL A 73 25.07 2.93 1.73
C VAL A 73 26.18 1.89 1.46
N ALA A 74 26.20 1.27 0.28
CA ALA A 74 27.27 0.35 -0.13
C ALA A 74 28.23 0.99 -1.14
#